data_AF-A0A959WJW7-F1
#
_entry.id   AF-A0A959WJW7-F1
#
_cell.length_a   1.000
_cell.length_b   1.000
_cell.length_c   1.000
_cell.angle_alpha   90.00
_cell.angle_beta   90.00
_cell.angle_gamma   90.00
#
_symmetry.space_group_name_H-M   'P 1'
#
loop_
_entity.id
_entity.type
_entity.pdbx_description
1 polymer ?
#
loop_
_entity_poly.entity_id
_entity_poly.type
_entity_poly.pdbx_seq_one_letter_code
_entity_poly.pdbx_strand_id
1 'polypeptide(L)'
;LKLYVTEAGYTTQATPFRKVKVSEAQQAKYLSQIFRHPQVRRNRRLSAIVWFNLQDNPNWPAGLVREDGSEKRAWAMFKSWSGKGALTPDLRP
;
A
#
# COMPACT_ATOMS: atom_id res chain seq x y z
N LEU A 1 -5.63 -6.80 22.13
CA LEU A 1 -4.47 -6.80 21.19
C LEU A 1 -4.82 -6.02 19.92
N LYS A 2 -4.03 -5.00 19.58
CA LYS A 2 -4.10 -4.27 18.31
C LYS A 2 -3.50 -5.11 17.17
N LEU A 3 -3.97 -4.86 15.95
CA LEU A 3 -3.46 -5.48 14.72
C LEU A 3 -2.86 -4.39 13.84
N TYR A 4 -1.75 -4.72 13.20
CA TYR A 4 -1.04 -3.88 12.25
C TYR A 4 -0.78 -4.71 11.00
N VAL A 5 -1.18 -4.20 9.83
CA VAL A 5 -0.66 -4.73 8.57
C VAL A 5 0.62 -3.96 8.30
N THR A 6 1.75 -4.59 8.60
CA THR A 6 3.07 -3.96 8.53
C THR A 6 3.56 -3.78 7.11
N GLU A 7 3.11 -4.61 6.17
CA GLU A 7 3.51 -4.56 4.77
C GLU A 7 2.36 -4.98 3.85
N ALA A 8 1.70 -4.00 3.23
CA ALA A 8 0.79 -4.21 2.10
C ALA A 8 1.45 -3.71 0.81
N GLY A 9 1.28 -4.43 -0.28
CA GLY A 9 1.80 -4.03 -1.57
C GLY A 9 1.27 -4.90 -2.70
N TYR A 10 1.44 -4.44 -3.94
CA TYR A 10 1.15 -5.26 -5.12
C TYR A 10 2.17 -5.01 -6.21
N THR A 11 2.96 -6.04 -6.52
CA THR A 11 4.13 -5.95 -7.39
C THR A 11 3.76 -5.78 -8.86
N THR A 12 4.32 -4.76 -9.52
CA THR A 12 4.05 -4.45 -10.92
C THR A 12 5.04 -5.05 -11.91
N GLN A 13 6.11 -5.66 -11.39
CA GLN A 13 7.10 -6.38 -12.19
C GLN A 13 7.36 -7.77 -11.62
N ALA A 14 7.90 -8.65 -12.45
CA ALA A 14 8.37 -9.95 -12.00
C ALA A 14 9.74 -9.80 -11.34
N THR A 15 10.00 -10.61 -10.32
CA THR A 15 11.27 -10.68 -9.60
C THR A 15 11.85 -12.10 -9.73
N PRO A 16 13.07 -12.34 -9.22
CA PRO A 16 13.58 -13.70 -9.05
C PRO A 16 12.66 -14.56 -8.17
N PHE A 17 11.98 -13.94 -7.19
CA PHE A 17 11.16 -14.63 -6.18
C PHE A 17 9.68 -14.74 -6.56
N ARG A 18 9.18 -13.92 -7.49
CA ARG A 18 7.76 -13.87 -7.86
C ARG A 18 7.55 -13.53 -9.32
N LYS A 19 6.89 -14.42 -10.06
CA LYS A 19 6.55 -14.20 -11.49
C LYS A 19 5.22 -13.50 -11.70
N VAL A 20 4.32 -13.58 -10.72
CA VAL A 20 3.01 -12.90 -10.77
C VAL A 20 3.21 -11.39 -10.61
N LYS A 21 2.79 -10.63 -11.63
CA LYS A 21 2.81 -9.17 -11.66
C LYS A 21 1.44 -8.62 -12.05
N VAL A 22 1.20 -7.36 -11.70
CA VAL A 22 0.03 -6.61 -12.15
C VAL A 22 0.40 -5.34 -12.89
N SER A 23 -0.56 -4.77 -13.62
CA SER A 23 -0.42 -3.41 -14.13
C SER A 23 -0.45 -2.39 -12.98
N GLU A 24 0.13 -1.21 -13.20
CA GLU A 24 0.03 -0.10 -12.24
C GLU A 24 -1.43 0.32 -11.99
N ALA A 25 -2.31 0.17 -12.98
CA ALA A 25 -3.74 0.44 -12.81
C ALA A 25 -4.38 -0.54 -11.80
N GLN A 26 -4.02 -1.82 -11.87
CA GLN A 26 -4.45 -2.83 -10.91
C GLN A 26 -3.84 -2.59 -9.52
N GLN A 27 -2.58 -2.19 -9.43
CA GLN A 27 -1.95 -1.79 -8.15
C GLN A 27 -2.71 -0.63 -7.50
N ALA A 28 -3.02 0.43 -8.26
CA ALA A 28 -3.79 1.57 -7.77
C ALA A 28 -5.21 1.18 -7.34
N LYS A 29 -5.88 0.31 -8.13
CA LYS A 29 -7.20 -0.24 -7.78
C LYS A 29 -7.13 -1.03 -6.46
N TYR A 30 -6.13 -1.88 -6.30
CA TYR A 30 -5.92 -2.70 -5.10
C TYR A 30 -5.70 -1.85 -3.85
N LEU A 31 -4.89 -0.79 -3.94
CA LEU A 31 -4.71 0.18 -2.85
C LEU A 31 -6.06 0.73 -2.38
N SER A 32 -6.91 1.18 -3.32
CA SER A 32 -8.25 1.65 -2.98
C SER A 32 -9.14 0.56 -2.40
N GLN A 33 -9.01 -0.70 -2.84
CA GLN A 33 -9.81 -1.81 -2.36
C GLN A 33 -9.48 -2.16 -0.91
N ILE A 34 -8.19 -2.15 -0.52
CA ILE A 34 -7.77 -2.38 0.87
C ILE A 34 -8.49 -1.41 1.81
N PHE A 35 -8.39 -0.11 1.55
CA PHE A 35 -8.98 0.91 2.42
C PHE A 35 -10.51 0.93 2.40
N ARG A 36 -11.15 0.37 1.36
CA ARG A 36 -12.61 0.22 1.31
C ARG A 36 -13.11 -1.11 1.87
N HIS A 37 -12.23 -2.07 2.12
CA HIS A 37 -12.66 -3.43 2.46
C HIS A 37 -13.44 -3.44 3.79
N PRO A 38 -14.58 -4.13 3.89
CA PRO A 38 -15.39 -4.14 5.11
C PRO A 38 -14.62 -4.65 6.34
N GLN A 39 -13.73 -5.63 6.17
CA GLN A 39 -12.91 -6.13 7.28
C GLN A 39 -11.87 -5.10 7.74
N VAL A 40 -11.43 -4.17 6.89
CA VAL A 40 -10.56 -3.07 7.29
C VAL A 40 -11.39 -2.00 8.01
N ARG A 41 -12.53 -1.61 7.41
CA ARG A 41 -13.36 -0.51 7.91
C ARG A 41 -14.11 -0.83 9.20
N ARG A 42 -14.47 -2.08 9.44
CA ARG A 42 -15.29 -2.50 10.60
C ARG A 42 -14.46 -3.11 11.73
N ASN A 43 -13.19 -3.44 11.49
CA ASN A 43 -12.34 -4.08 12.50
C ASN A 43 -11.69 -3.04 13.42
N ARG A 44 -12.25 -2.90 14.63
CA ARG A 44 -11.74 -1.98 15.66
C ARG A 44 -10.35 -2.33 16.20
N ARG A 45 -9.82 -3.52 15.91
CA ARG A 45 -8.48 -3.94 16.33
C ARG A 45 -7.40 -3.47 15.36
N LEU A 46 -7.74 -3.27 14.08
CA LEU A 46 -6.80 -2.84 13.06
C LEU A 46 -6.47 -1.35 13.24
N SER A 47 -5.22 -1.07 13.60
CA SER A 47 -4.77 0.29 13.94
C SER A 47 -4.02 0.96 12.79
N ALA A 48 -3.26 0.18 12.00
CA ALA A 48 -2.57 0.70 10.82
C ALA A 48 -2.50 -0.33 9.69
N ILE A 49 -2.38 0.21 8.47
CA ILE A 49 -1.93 -0.50 7.28
C ILE A 49 -0.81 0.34 6.68
N VAL A 50 0.37 -0.26 6.55
CA VAL A 50 1.53 0.38 5.91
C VAL A 50 1.65 -0.15 4.50
N TRP A 51 1.72 0.77 3.53
CA TRP A 51 2.07 0.41 2.17
C TRP A 51 3.59 0.25 2.08
N PHE A 52 4.05 -0.98 1.82
CA PHE A 52 5.44 -1.27 1.59
C PHE A 52 5.66 -1.50 0.08
N ASN A 53 6.38 -0.62 -0.62
CA ASN A 53 7.28 0.45 -0.15
C ASN A 53 7.04 1.78 -0.89
N LEU A 54 7.84 2.81 -0.57
CA LEU A 54 7.75 4.10 -1.25
C LEU A 54 8.22 3.99 -2.70
N GLN A 55 9.44 3.48 -2.92
CA GLN A 55 10.12 3.43 -4.22
C GLN A 55 10.37 2.00 -4.65
N ASP A 56 10.05 1.65 -5.90
CA ASP A 56 10.37 0.34 -6.47
C ASP A 56 11.86 0.02 -6.27
N ASN A 57 12.16 -1.27 -6.10
CA ASN A 57 13.52 -1.80 -6.22
C ASN A 57 13.47 -3.16 -6.93
N PRO A 58 14.62 -3.71 -7.37
CA PRO A 58 14.65 -4.93 -8.20
C PRO A 58 14.01 -6.15 -7.56
N ASN A 59 13.98 -6.21 -6.22
CA ASN A 59 13.40 -7.31 -5.46
C ASN A 59 11.97 -7.03 -5.01
N TRP A 60 11.54 -5.76 -5.00
CA TRP A 60 10.24 -5.32 -4.52
C TRP A 60 9.65 -4.19 -5.37
N PRO A 61 9.10 -4.50 -6.57
CA PRO A 61 8.52 -3.52 -7.48
C PRO A 61 7.06 -3.21 -7.10
N ALA A 62 6.79 -2.96 -5.82
CA ALA A 62 5.48 -2.59 -5.28
C ALA A 62 5.39 -1.13 -4.80
N GLY A 63 6.41 -0.34 -5.13
CA GLY A 63 6.53 1.08 -4.85
C GLY A 63 5.33 1.91 -5.31
N LEU A 64 5.19 3.09 -4.72
CA LEU A 64 4.34 4.17 -5.20
C LEU A 64 5.08 5.06 -6.22
N VAL A 65 6.42 5.07 -6.18
CA VAL A 65 7.28 5.65 -7.21
C VAL A 65 8.16 4.56 -7.83
N ARG A 66 8.57 4.76 -9.08
CA ARG A 66 9.48 3.86 -9.81
C ARG A 66 10.91 4.04 -9.33
N GLU A 67 11.80 3.16 -9.78
CA GLU A 67 13.24 3.22 -9.46
C GLU A 67 13.87 4.56 -9.85
N ASP A 68 13.43 5.17 -10.95
CA ASP A 68 13.88 6.48 -11.43
C ASP A 68 13.26 7.69 -10.67
N GLY A 69 12.43 7.44 -9.65
CA GLY A 69 11.74 8.45 -8.87
C GLY A 69 10.43 8.95 -9.48
N SER A 70 10.06 8.51 -10.68
CA SER A 70 8.79 8.91 -11.30
C SER A 70 7.59 8.28 -10.60
N GLU A 71 6.50 9.03 -10.48
CA GLU A 71 5.29 8.58 -9.79
C GLU A 71 4.57 7.45 -10.56
N LYS A 72 4.10 6.43 -9.84
CA LYS A 72 3.20 5.40 -10.38
C LYS A 72 1.75 5.82 -10.20
N ARG A 73 0.83 5.17 -10.93
CA ARG A 73 -0.61 5.45 -10.76
C ARG A 73 -1.12 5.30 -9.31
N ALA A 74 -0.49 4.42 -8.54
CA ALA A 74 -0.84 4.21 -7.13
C ALA A 74 -0.51 5.43 -6.24
N TRP A 75 0.43 6.30 -6.64
CA TRP A 75 0.80 7.50 -5.87
C TRP A 75 -0.39 8.45 -5.67
N ALA A 76 -1.09 8.79 -6.76
CA ALA A 76 -2.27 9.65 -6.70
C ALA A 76 -3.37 9.02 -5.83
N MET A 77 -3.57 7.70 -5.93
CA MET A 77 -4.52 6.98 -5.10
C MET A 77 -4.13 7.03 -3.61
N PHE A 78 -2.85 6.79 -3.29
CA PHE A 78 -2.34 6.87 -1.93
C PHE A 78 -2.58 8.26 -1.32
N LYS A 79 -2.23 9.33 -2.04
CA LYS A 79 -2.49 10.71 -1.61
C LYS A 79 -3.97 10.94 -1.28
N SER A 80 -4.88 10.42 -2.10
CA SER A 80 -6.33 10.54 -1.88
C SER A 80 -6.85 9.87 -0.59
N TRP A 81 -6.06 8.98 0.03
CA TRP A 81 -6.37 8.30 1.29
C TRP A 81 -5.56 8.80 2.49
N SER A 82 -4.35 9.33 2.25
CA SER A 82 -3.37 9.70 3.29
C SER A 82 -3.87 10.70 4.36
N GLY A 83 -4.91 11.48 4.08
CA GLY A 83 -5.56 12.39 5.04
C GLY A 83 -6.92 11.93 5.58
N LYS A 84 -7.40 10.75 5.19
CA LYS A 84 -8.75 10.25 5.57
C LYS A 84 -8.74 9.34 6.79
N GLY A 85 -7.57 8.98 7.28
CA GLY A 85 -7.39 8.26 8.54
C GLY A 85 -7.29 9.20 9.72
N ALA A 86 -7.40 8.65 10.93
CA ALA A 86 -7.04 9.34 12.16
C ALA A 86 -5.88 8.60 12.81
N LEU A 87 -4.87 9.33 13.28
CA LEU A 87 -3.80 8.75 14.09
C LEU A 87 -4.39 8.28 15.42
N THR A 88 -4.34 6.98 15.66
CA THR A 88 -4.67 6.41 16.98
C THR A 88 -3.61 6.86 17.99
N PRO A 89 -3.92 6.90 19.31
CA PRO A 89 -2.95 7.34 20.32
C PRO A 89 -1.61 6.61 20.26
N ASP A 90 -1.61 5.34 19.85
CA ASP A 90 -0.42 4.51 19.66
C ASP A 90 0.43 4.85 18.43
N LEU A 91 -0.04 5.74 17.55
CA LEU A 91 0.64 6.16 16.31
C LEU A 91 0.97 7.65 16.28
N ARG A 92 0.77 8.36 17.39
CA ARG A 92 1.21 9.76 17.54
C ARG A 92 2.70 9.77 17.93
N PRO A 93 3.50 10.72 17.40
CA PRO A 93 4.90 10.86 17.76
C PRO A 93 5.08 11.27 19.23
#